data_AF-A0A8J1U2J5-F1
#
_entry.id   AF-A0A8J1U2J5-F1
#
_cell.length_a   1.000
_cell.length_b   1.000
_cell.length_c   1.000
_cell.angle_alpha   90.00
_cell.angle_beta   90.00
_cell.angle_gamma   90.00
#
_symmetry.space_group_name_H-M   'P 1'
#
loop_
_entity.id
_entity.type
_entity.pdbx_description
1 polymer ?
#
loop_
_entity_poly.entity_id
_entity_poly.type
_entity_poly.pdbx_seq_one_letter_code
_entity_poly.pdbx_strand_id
1 'polypeptide(L)'
;APLATNVLSNIFIVERTIRMVVERYGWKYVGLFYDDRPDVIERLKDDLEASGVEVDVFDRDGVAETDWASIKESGLRIFITVLSGSIQPKFLCELYKNNIMGEKYMLIHYLRPKPNYSNGQIASSNCTREQIDEVMKGAMHITMSPEFYFEGGNADLTEPKHFRNNKTYLDVLSDIGEVIPPGKKPIEFAGAAYDAVWAFAIALRATFDAEGVVPGEANTFLKTKEGIEKLFANLMAVDFVGVTGHYTYNETGLRNFYGYIGTLEADGVLIEGVGKYDAKTDVLSSFNESLIWKYKGGKPVSDGRP
;
A
#
# COMPACT_ATOMS: atom_id res chain seq x y z
N ALA A 1 14.07 5.06 -25.17
CA ALA A 1 14.11 5.17 -23.70
C ALA A 1 12.94 4.36 -23.15
N PRO A 2 13.15 3.44 -22.20
CA PRO A 2 12.10 2.49 -21.82
C PRO A 2 11.10 3.19 -20.91
N LEU A 3 10.03 3.74 -21.50
CA LEU A 3 8.86 4.31 -20.81
C LEU A 3 7.84 3.23 -20.40
N ALA A 4 8.20 1.95 -20.48
CA ALA A 4 7.27 0.83 -20.28
C ALA A 4 7.41 0.11 -18.92
N THR A 5 8.19 0.64 -17.97
CA THR A 5 8.34 0.08 -16.61
C THR A 5 7.53 0.81 -15.53
N ASN A 6 6.83 1.90 -15.85
CA ASN A 6 6.21 2.78 -14.85
C ASN A 6 4.81 2.37 -14.35
N VAL A 7 4.39 1.11 -14.55
CA VAL A 7 3.28 0.53 -13.76
C VAL A 7 3.75 0.13 -12.35
N LEU A 8 5.05 0.29 -12.05
CA LEU A 8 5.67 0.03 -10.74
C LEU A 8 5.49 1.14 -9.69
N SER A 9 4.84 2.27 -10.01
CA SER A 9 4.60 3.38 -9.07
C SER A 9 3.89 2.96 -7.78
N ASN A 10 3.08 1.90 -7.86
CA ASN A 10 2.27 1.39 -6.77
C ASN A 10 3.05 0.69 -5.65
N ILE A 11 4.31 0.35 -5.92
CA ILE A 11 5.12 -0.54 -5.08
C ILE A 11 5.98 0.26 -4.08
N PHE A 12 6.44 1.45 -4.48
CA PHE A 12 7.30 2.30 -3.64
C PHE A 12 6.63 2.85 -2.38
N ILE A 13 5.33 3.16 -2.46
CA ILE A 13 4.61 3.77 -1.34
C ILE A 13 4.46 2.80 -0.16
N VAL A 14 4.25 1.51 -0.43
CA VAL A 14 4.13 0.49 0.61
C VAL A 14 5.48 0.29 1.29
N GLU A 15 6.55 0.18 0.49
CA GLU A 15 7.94 0.06 0.97
C GLU A 15 8.30 1.26 1.88
N ARG A 16 8.07 2.50 1.40
CA ARG A 16 8.30 3.73 2.19
C ARG A 16 7.45 3.80 3.45
N THR A 17 6.19 3.39 3.37
CA THR A 17 5.31 3.39 4.56
C THR A 17 5.83 2.40 5.60
N ILE A 18 6.31 1.23 5.19
CA ILE A 18 6.97 0.26 6.09
C ILE A 18 8.20 0.91 6.75
N ARG A 19 9.09 1.56 5.98
CA ARG A 19 10.23 2.30 6.56
C ARG A 19 9.77 3.30 7.61
N MET A 20 8.78 4.14 7.30
CA MET A 20 8.27 5.15 8.24
C MET A 20 7.68 4.54 9.51
N VAL A 21 7.03 3.36 9.41
CA VAL A 21 6.53 2.63 10.58
C VAL A 21 7.68 2.12 11.44
N VAL A 22 8.71 1.55 10.81
CA VAL A 22 9.92 1.06 11.48
C VAL A 22 10.63 2.19 12.22
N GLU A 23 10.81 3.34 11.55
CA GLU A 23 11.42 4.54 12.12
C GLU A 23 10.60 5.10 13.29
N ARG A 24 9.27 5.20 13.13
CA ARG A 24 8.36 5.72 14.17
C ARG A 24 8.53 4.98 15.49
N TYR A 25 8.70 3.66 15.44
CA TYR A 25 8.84 2.82 16.64
C TYR A 25 10.30 2.55 17.03
N GLY A 26 11.25 3.11 16.30
CA GLY A 26 12.68 2.99 16.59
C GLY A 26 13.21 1.57 16.45
N TRP A 27 12.56 0.71 15.66
CA TRP A 27 13.02 -0.65 15.44
C TRP A 27 14.31 -0.66 14.62
N LYS A 28 15.31 -1.40 15.10
CA LYS A 28 16.67 -1.52 14.55
C LYS A 28 16.97 -2.92 14.04
N TYR A 29 16.11 -3.89 14.26
CA TYR A 29 16.28 -5.25 13.75
C TYR A 29 14.95 -5.82 13.24
N VAL A 30 14.92 -6.19 11.96
CA VAL A 30 13.72 -6.73 11.29
C VAL A 30 14.07 -7.91 10.38
N GLY A 31 13.08 -8.77 10.14
CA GLY A 31 13.19 -9.92 9.24
C GLY A 31 12.25 -9.74 8.05
N LEU A 32 12.78 -9.83 6.84
CA LEU A 32 12.01 -9.76 5.60
C LEU A 32 11.79 -11.17 5.03
N PHE A 33 10.54 -11.54 4.82
CA PHE A 33 10.15 -12.85 4.29
C PHE A 33 9.45 -12.68 2.94
N TYR A 34 9.87 -13.43 1.91
CA TYR A 34 9.27 -13.32 0.58
C TYR A 34 9.24 -14.61 -0.22
N ASP A 35 8.45 -14.64 -1.31
CA ASP A 35 8.44 -15.77 -2.23
C ASP A 35 8.77 -15.43 -3.68
N ASP A 36 8.02 -14.56 -4.35
CA ASP A 36 8.16 -14.30 -5.79
C ASP A 36 8.48 -12.84 -6.14
N ARG A 37 8.87 -12.04 -5.15
CA ARG A 37 9.15 -10.59 -5.26
C ARG A 37 10.53 -10.16 -4.72
N PRO A 38 11.65 -10.72 -5.24
CA PRO A 38 12.98 -10.30 -4.82
C PRO A 38 13.23 -8.81 -5.06
N ASP A 39 12.65 -8.25 -6.13
CA ASP A 39 12.77 -6.82 -6.46
C ASP A 39 12.25 -5.89 -5.35
N VAL A 40 11.15 -6.26 -4.69
CA VAL A 40 10.54 -5.50 -3.59
C VAL A 40 11.39 -5.59 -2.35
N ILE A 41 11.90 -6.78 -2.07
CA ILE A 41 12.67 -7.06 -0.87
C ILE A 41 14.03 -6.40 -0.92
N GLU A 42 14.72 -6.45 -2.07
CA GLU A 42 16.00 -5.76 -2.27
C GLU A 42 15.84 -4.26 -2.02
N ARG A 43 14.82 -3.62 -2.62
CA ARG A 43 14.56 -2.20 -2.40
C ARG A 43 14.19 -1.86 -0.96
N LEU A 44 13.29 -2.63 -0.35
CA LEU A 44 12.88 -2.41 1.04
C LEU A 44 14.06 -2.61 1.99
N LYS A 45 14.90 -3.62 1.75
CA LYS A 45 16.13 -3.86 2.49
C LYS A 45 17.06 -2.65 2.38
N ASP A 46 17.34 -2.18 1.17
CA ASP A 46 18.23 -1.03 0.95
C ASP A 46 17.72 0.23 1.66
N ASP A 47 16.40 0.49 1.61
CA ASP A 47 15.76 1.65 2.26
C ASP A 47 15.83 1.57 3.80
N LEU A 48 15.64 0.38 4.36
CA LEU A 48 15.75 0.13 5.80
C LEU A 48 17.20 0.21 6.29
N GLU A 49 18.14 -0.40 5.58
CA GLU A 49 19.57 -0.36 5.93
C GLU A 49 20.15 1.05 5.82
N ALA A 50 19.73 1.82 4.81
CA ALA A 50 20.08 3.25 4.70
C ALA A 50 19.60 4.06 5.92
N SER A 51 18.56 3.59 6.60
CA SER A 51 18.00 4.18 7.82
C SER A 51 18.61 3.61 9.12
N GLY A 52 19.66 2.78 8.99
CA GLY A 52 20.39 2.18 10.10
C GLY A 52 19.64 1.03 10.78
N VAL A 53 18.84 0.28 10.02
CA VAL A 53 18.14 -0.93 10.47
C VAL A 53 18.92 -2.15 9.99
N GLU A 54 19.17 -3.12 10.88
CA GLU A 54 19.71 -4.43 10.52
C GLU A 54 18.59 -5.32 9.97
N VAL A 55 18.85 -5.97 8.84
CA VAL A 55 17.84 -6.73 8.09
C VAL A 55 18.32 -8.14 7.81
N ASP A 56 17.57 -9.13 8.30
CA ASP A 56 17.70 -10.51 7.85
C ASP A 56 16.67 -10.80 6.74
N VAL A 57 17.09 -11.49 5.69
CA VAL A 57 16.23 -11.82 4.54
C VAL A 57 16.04 -13.33 4.42
N PHE A 58 14.79 -13.74 4.26
CA PHE A 58 14.36 -15.12 4.16
C PHE A 58 13.49 -15.29 2.90
N ASP A 59 13.89 -16.18 2.01
CA ASP A 59 13.11 -16.50 0.82
C ASP A 59 12.03 -17.56 1.10
N ARG A 60 11.39 -18.05 0.04
CA ARG A 60 10.33 -19.06 0.12
C ARG A 60 10.82 -20.35 0.75
N ASP A 61 12.01 -20.79 0.37
CA ASP A 61 12.59 -22.04 0.88
C ASP A 61 12.98 -21.84 2.34
N GLY A 62 13.42 -20.63 2.68
CA GLY A 62 13.47 -20.10 4.04
C GLY A 62 12.20 -20.40 4.83
N VAL A 63 10.99 -20.11 4.37
CA VAL A 63 9.76 -20.38 5.15
C VAL A 63 9.61 -21.85 5.59
N ALA A 64 10.02 -22.81 4.76
CA ALA A 64 9.89 -24.24 5.06
C ALA A 64 11.11 -24.83 5.79
N GLU A 65 12.31 -24.30 5.50
CA GLU A 65 13.59 -24.78 6.03
C GLU A 65 14.14 -23.91 7.17
N THR A 66 13.41 -22.85 7.56
CA THR A 66 13.79 -21.94 8.64
C THR A 66 14.00 -22.71 9.94
N ASP A 67 15.18 -22.53 10.52
CA ASP A 67 15.42 -22.89 11.90
C ASP A 67 14.77 -21.85 12.82
N TRP A 68 13.50 -22.12 13.17
CA TRP A 68 12.73 -21.25 14.06
C TRP A 68 13.31 -21.18 15.48
N ALA A 69 14.14 -22.14 15.91
CA ALA A 69 14.86 -22.03 17.17
C ALA A 69 15.91 -20.93 17.09
N SER A 70 16.71 -20.92 16.00
CA SER A 70 17.68 -19.86 15.74
C SER A 70 17.04 -18.48 15.64
N ILE A 71 15.88 -18.34 14.96
CA ILE A 71 15.14 -17.06 14.92
C ILE A 71 14.73 -16.57 16.32
N LYS A 72 14.29 -17.48 17.19
CA LYS A 72 13.95 -17.10 18.58
C LYS A 72 15.19 -16.69 19.38
N GLU A 73 16.31 -17.36 19.14
CA GLU A 73 17.59 -17.05 19.80
C GLU A 73 18.22 -15.75 19.31
N SER A 74 18.05 -15.39 18.02
CA SER A 74 18.53 -14.11 17.47
C SER A 74 17.78 -12.89 18.05
N GLY A 75 16.65 -13.13 18.70
CA GLY A 75 15.79 -12.09 19.27
C GLY A 75 14.92 -11.39 18.23
N LEU A 76 14.79 -11.93 17.00
CA LEU A 76 13.97 -11.33 15.96
C LEU A 76 12.50 -11.25 16.37
N ARG A 77 11.94 -10.03 16.34
CA ARG A 77 10.55 -9.78 16.77
C ARG A 77 9.66 -9.10 15.75
N ILE A 78 10.24 -8.44 14.75
CA ILE A 78 9.51 -7.69 13.72
C ILE A 78 9.64 -8.42 12.39
N PHE A 79 8.53 -8.98 11.93
CA PHE A 79 8.44 -9.78 10.71
C PHE A 79 7.71 -8.96 9.66
N ILE A 80 8.35 -8.69 8.53
CA ILE A 80 7.74 -8.03 7.39
C ILE A 80 7.63 -9.05 6.25
N THR A 81 6.43 -9.25 5.71
CA THR A 81 6.19 -10.32 4.73
C THR A 81 5.73 -9.77 3.38
N VAL A 82 6.39 -10.19 2.31
CA VAL A 82 6.00 -10.02 0.91
C VAL A 82 5.73 -11.40 0.31
N LEU A 83 4.64 -12.04 0.77
CA LEU A 83 4.32 -13.43 0.44
C LEU A 83 3.05 -13.52 -0.40
N SER A 84 3.06 -14.36 -1.44
CA SER A 84 1.85 -14.69 -2.17
C SER A 84 0.80 -15.35 -1.28
N GLY A 85 -0.47 -15.21 -1.64
CA GLY A 85 -1.57 -15.85 -0.91
C GLY A 85 -1.47 -17.38 -0.85
N SER A 86 -0.63 -18.02 -1.67
CA SER A 86 -0.40 -19.47 -1.64
C SER A 86 0.62 -19.90 -0.58
N ILE A 87 1.59 -19.04 -0.26
CA ILE A 87 2.67 -19.31 0.70
C ILE A 87 2.32 -18.76 2.08
N GLN A 88 1.61 -17.63 2.14
CA GLN A 88 1.32 -16.95 3.39
C GLN A 88 0.62 -17.83 4.45
N PRO A 89 -0.41 -18.65 4.14
CA PRO A 89 -0.99 -19.56 5.15
C PRO A 89 0.00 -20.57 5.73
N LYS A 90 0.97 -21.04 4.92
CA LYS A 90 2.01 -21.96 5.38
C LYS A 90 2.97 -21.27 6.34
N PHE A 91 3.41 -20.06 5.98
CA PHE A 91 4.23 -19.23 6.86
C PHE A 91 3.56 -18.96 8.21
N LEU A 92 2.29 -18.54 8.19
CA LEU A 92 1.51 -18.29 9.41
C LEU A 92 1.37 -19.56 10.27
N CYS A 93 1.19 -20.72 9.63
CA CYS A 93 1.13 -21.99 10.34
C CYS A 93 2.45 -22.34 11.03
N GLU A 94 3.60 -22.05 10.41
CA GLU A 94 4.90 -22.25 11.03
C GLU A 94 5.14 -21.31 12.22
N LEU A 95 4.71 -20.05 12.12
CA LEU A 95 4.73 -19.12 13.27
C LEU A 95 3.90 -19.65 14.44
N TYR A 96 2.69 -20.16 14.16
CA TYR A 96 1.81 -20.76 15.17
C TYR A 96 2.48 -21.94 15.88
N LYS A 97 2.98 -22.93 15.12
CA LYS A 97 3.63 -24.13 15.67
C LYS A 97 4.85 -23.80 16.52
N ASN A 98 5.56 -22.72 16.19
CA ASN A 98 6.76 -22.29 16.91
C ASN A 98 6.50 -21.27 18.02
N ASN A 99 5.23 -20.94 18.28
CA ASN A 99 4.78 -19.96 19.28
C ASN A 99 5.37 -18.55 19.06
N ILE A 100 5.46 -18.14 17.78
CA ILE A 100 5.89 -16.80 17.34
C ILE A 100 4.62 -15.97 17.08
N MET A 101 3.97 -15.57 18.17
CA MET A 101 2.70 -14.84 18.14
C MET A 101 2.48 -14.05 19.46
N GLY A 102 1.41 -13.25 19.50
CA GLY A 102 1.04 -12.47 20.69
C GLY A 102 1.85 -11.18 20.85
N GLU A 103 2.05 -10.75 22.10
CA GLU A 103 2.55 -9.40 22.45
C GLU A 103 4.05 -9.19 22.19
N LYS A 104 4.81 -10.27 22.00
CA LYS A 104 6.26 -10.19 21.79
C LYS A 104 6.66 -9.99 20.32
N TYR A 105 5.73 -10.20 19.40
CA TYR A 105 6.03 -10.28 17.98
C TYR A 105 5.11 -9.36 17.19
N MET A 106 5.68 -8.68 16.22
CA MET A 106 4.95 -7.87 15.27
C MET A 106 5.05 -8.44 13.88
N LEU A 107 3.91 -8.57 13.22
CA LEU A 107 3.79 -9.03 11.84
C LEU A 107 3.27 -7.87 11.00
N ILE A 108 3.96 -7.56 9.91
CA ILE A 108 3.63 -6.49 8.97
C ILE A 108 3.50 -7.10 7.58
N HIS A 109 2.29 -7.05 7.03
CA HIS A 109 2.03 -7.54 5.68
C HIS A 109 2.22 -6.44 4.65
N TYR A 110 3.03 -6.75 3.65
CA TYR A 110 3.06 -6.00 2.40
C TYR A 110 1.74 -6.25 1.67
N LEU A 111 0.96 -5.20 1.49
CA LEU A 111 -0.42 -5.23 1.01
C LEU A 111 -1.40 -5.92 1.97
N ARG A 112 -2.67 -5.61 1.76
CA ARG A 112 -3.78 -6.18 2.52
C ARG A 112 -3.83 -7.69 2.32
N PRO A 113 -3.76 -8.51 3.39
CA PRO A 113 -3.97 -9.94 3.28
C PRO A 113 -5.40 -10.20 2.77
N LYS A 114 -5.57 -11.21 1.91
CA LYS A 114 -6.90 -11.51 1.36
C LYS A 114 -7.83 -11.91 2.52
N PRO A 115 -8.98 -11.23 2.73
CA PRO A 115 -9.82 -11.41 3.91
C PRO A 115 -10.27 -12.85 4.14
N ASN A 116 -10.33 -13.66 3.08
CA ASN A 116 -10.69 -15.07 3.17
C ASN A 116 -9.69 -15.90 2.35
N TYR A 117 -8.62 -16.39 2.99
CA TYR A 117 -7.93 -17.55 2.46
C TYR A 117 -8.97 -18.65 2.24
N SER A 118 -8.99 -19.24 1.05
CA SER A 118 -9.92 -20.32 0.76
C SER A 118 -9.67 -21.51 1.70
N ASN A 119 -10.70 -22.31 1.96
CA ASN A 119 -10.56 -23.54 2.74
C ASN A 119 -9.45 -24.44 2.21
N GLY A 120 -9.22 -24.46 0.88
CA GLY A 120 -8.12 -25.19 0.27
C GLY A 120 -6.73 -24.63 0.63
N GLN A 121 -6.58 -23.31 0.69
CA GLN A 121 -5.34 -22.67 1.14
C GLN A 121 -5.04 -22.97 2.61
N ILE A 122 -6.05 -22.85 3.48
CA ILE A 122 -5.93 -23.20 4.90
C ILE A 122 -5.57 -24.68 5.05
N ALA A 123 -6.29 -25.59 4.37
CA ALA A 123 -6.00 -27.02 4.41
C ALA A 123 -4.57 -27.36 3.96
N SER A 124 -4.04 -26.64 2.95
CA SER A 124 -2.67 -26.85 2.47
C SER A 124 -1.57 -26.40 3.43
N SER A 125 -1.91 -25.69 4.50
CA SER A 125 -0.97 -25.21 5.51
C SER A 125 -0.70 -26.21 6.64
N ASN A 126 -1.55 -27.23 6.80
CA ASN A 126 -1.60 -28.11 7.99
C ASN A 126 -1.97 -27.39 9.31
N CYS A 127 -2.58 -26.21 9.23
CA CYS A 127 -3.19 -25.52 10.37
C CYS A 127 -4.70 -25.28 10.13
N THR A 128 -5.45 -25.08 11.20
CA THR A 128 -6.86 -24.65 11.12
C THR A 128 -6.96 -23.15 10.88
N ARG A 129 -8.16 -22.70 10.51
CA ARG A 129 -8.48 -21.27 10.34
C ARG A 129 -8.18 -20.49 11.63
N GLU A 130 -8.62 -21.02 12.76
CA GLU A 130 -8.47 -20.41 14.09
C GLU A 130 -7.00 -20.26 14.48
N GLN A 131 -6.16 -21.24 14.14
CA GLN A 131 -4.72 -21.18 14.40
C GLN A 131 -4.04 -20.07 13.59
N ILE A 132 -4.42 -19.92 12.32
CA ILE A 132 -3.90 -18.86 11.45
C ILE A 132 -4.40 -17.49 11.92
N ASP A 133 -5.67 -17.37 12.26
CA ASP A 133 -6.26 -16.10 12.68
C ASP A 133 -5.68 -15.62 14.03
N GLU A 134 -5.30 -16.55 14.93
CA GLU A 134 -4.60 -16.19 16.18
C GLU A 134 -3.21 -15.58 15.94
N VAL A 135 -2.46 -16.03 14.93
CA VAL A 135 -1.17 -15.42 14.55
C VAL A 135 -1.38 -14.03 13.94
N MET A 136 -2.42 -13.89 13.12
CA MET A 136 -2.76 -12.65 12.40
C MET A 136 -3.32 -11.57 13.32
N LYS A 137 -3.78 -11.93 14.51
CA LYS A 137 -4.39 -11.00 15.47
C LYS A 137 -3.44 -9.86 15.85
N GLY A 138 -3.86 -8.63 15.54
CA GLY A 138 -3.06 -7.42 15.72
C GLY A 138 -1.85 -7.32 14.78
N ALA A 139 -1.81 -8.10 13.69
CA ALA A 139 -0.86 -7.86 12.61
C ALA A 139 -1.22 -6.57 11.88
N MET A 140 -0.20 -5.81 11.47
CA MET A 140 -0.36 -4.68 10.59
C MET A 140 -0.38 -5.13 9.14
N HIS A 141 -1.08 -4.40 8.29
CA HIS A 141 -0.92 -4.48 6.83
C HIS A 141 -0.81 -3.08 6.25
N ILE A 142 0.00 -2.97 5.20
CA ILE A 142 0.30 -1.70 4.56
C ILE A 142 -0.20 -1.76 3.12
N THR A 143 -1.09 -0.85 2.74
CA THR A 143 -1.66 -0.78 1.38
C THR A 143 -1.52 0.63 0.81
N MET A 144 -1.56 0.76 -0.51
CA MET A 144 -1.56 2.06 -1.19
C MET A 144 -2.98 2.64 -1.34
N SER A 145 -4.01 1.83 -1.15
CA SER A 145 -5.39 2.25 -1.39
C SER A 145 -6.32 1.43 -0.52
N PRO A 146 -7.32 2.03 0.11
CA PRO A 146 -8.40 1.26 0.72
C PRO A 146 -9.69 1.57 -0.02
N GLU A 147 -9.70 1.55 -1.36
CA GLU A 147 -10.92 1.58 -2.19
C GLU A 147 -11.88 2.81 -2.04
N PHE A 148 -11.84 3.64 -0.97
CA PHE A 148 -13.00 4.49 -0.60
C PHE A 148 -12.77 5.77 0.21
N TYR A 149 -11.55 6.18 0.55
CA TYR A 149 -11.40 7.42 1.31
C TYR A 149 -11.37 8.64 0.40
N PHE A 150 -12.57 9.12 0.06
CA PHE A 150 -12.79 10.56 -0.02
C PHE A 150 -12.48 11.12 1.37
N GLU A 151 -11.35 11.79 1.54
CA GLU A 151 -11.27 12.76 2.63
C GLU A 151 -12.29 13.84 2.30
N GLY A 152 -13.48 13.74 2.91
CA GLY A 152 -14.54 14.72 2.77
C GLY A 152 -14.00 16.11 3.12
N GLY A 153 -13.69 16.88 2.08
CA GLY A 153 -13.08 18.20 2.23
C GLY A 153 -12.44 18.67 0.93
N ASN A 154 -13.21 19.40 0.14
CA ASN A 154 -12.76 20.27 -0.96
C ASN A 154 -11.90 19.60 -2.05
N ALA A 155 -12.51 18.78 -2.92
CA ALA A 155 -11.93 18.57 -4.23
C ALA A 155 -12.06 19.86 -5.04
N ASP A 156 -10.95 20.56 -5.30
CA ASP A 156 -10.96 21.90 -5.90
C ASP A 156 -11.44 21.94 -7.36
N LEU A 157 -11.23 20.86 -8.13
CA LEU A 157 -11.44 20.85 -9.59
C LEU A 157 -12.28 19.68 -10.12
N THR A 158 -12.26 18.53 -9.46
CA THR A 158 -12.73 17.25 -10.02
C THR A 158 -13.95 16.72 -9.28
N GLU A 159 -14.81 17.61 -8.79
CA GLU A 159 -15.97 17.25 -8.00
C GLU A 159 -17.23 17.22 -8.90
N PRO A 160 -17.56 16.10 -9.59
CA PRO A 160 -18.93 15.87 -10.00
C PRO A 160 -19.84 16.07 -8.79
N LYS A 161 -21.02 16.67 -8.99
CA LYS A 161 -22.05 16.82 -7.95
C LYS A 161 -22.34 15.51 -7.19
N HIS A 162 -22.01 14.36 -7.78
CA HIS A 162 -22.16 13.01 -7.24
C HIS A 162 -21.12 12.60 -6.19
N PHE A 163 -19.94 13.22 -6.13
CA PHE A 163 -18.93 12.93 -5.12
C PHE A 163 -19.04 13.83 -3.87
N ARG A 164 -19.98 14.79 -3.89
CA ARG A 164 -20.36 15.56 -2.71
C ARG A 164 -21.02 14.64 -1.68
N ASN A 165 -20.78 14.92 -0.39
CA ASN A 165 -21.37 14.23 0.78
C ASN A 165 -20.77 12.85 1.12
N ASN A 166 -19.44 12.67 1.04
CA ASN A 166 -18.76 11.41 1.40
C ASN A 166 -19.26 10.19 0.60
N LYS A 167 -19.70 10.41 -0.65
CA LYS A 167 -20.08 9.33 -1.56
C LYS A 167 -18.83 8.66 -2.10
N THR A 168 -18.79 7.34 -1.97
CA THR A 168 -17.77 6.50 -2.56
C THR A 168 -17.86 6.50 -4.09
N TYR A 169 -16.78 6.09 -4.77
CA TYR A 169 -16.85 5.78 -6.21
C TYR A 169 -17.98 4.79 -6.55
N LEU A 170 -18.28 3.85 -5.64
CA LEU A 170 -19.40 2.94 -5.79
C LEU A 170 -20.76 3.63 -5.69
N ASP A 171 -20.90 4.60 -4.79
CA ASP A 171 -22.12 5.40 -4.68
C ASP A 171 -22.34 6.20 -5.97
N VAL A 172 -21.27 6.70 -6.59
CA VAL A 172 -21.34 7.38 -7.89
C VAL A 172 -21.71 6.41 -9.02
N LEU A 173 -21.11 5.22 -9.08
CA LEU A 173 -21.50 4.19 -10.06
C LEU A 173 -22.99 3.80 -9.90
N SER A 174 -23.42 3.59 -8.66
CA SER A 174 -24.81 3.30 -8.33
C SER A 174 -25.75 4.44 -8.76
N ASP A 175 -25.39 5.70 -8.48
CA ASP A 175 -26.15 6.89 -8.88
C ASP A 175 -26.33 7.01 -10.40
N ILE A 176 -25.34 6.59 -11.21
CA ILE A 176 -25.43 6.62 -12.68
C ILE A 176 -26.05 5.35 -13.28
N GLY A 177 -26.58 4.44 -12.45
CA GLY A 177 -27.25 3.22 -12.89
C GLY A 177 -26.30 2.09 -13.31
N GLU A 178 -25.00 2.23 -13.06
CA GLU A 178 -24.01 1.19 -13.31
C GLU A 178 -24.04 0.18 -12.15
N VAL A 179 -24.67 -0.98 -12.38
CA VAL A 179 -24.72 -2.06 -11.40
C VAL A 179 -23.47 -2.91 -11.57
N ILE A 180 -22.58 -2.91 -10.56
CA ILE A 180 -21.53 -3.91 -10.49
C ILE A 180 -22.21 -5.28 -10.37
N PRO A 181 -21.97 -6.21 -11.32
CA PRO A 181 -22.63 -7.51 -11.29
C PRO A 181 -22.39 -8.23 -9.95
N PRO A 182 -23.39 -8.91 -9.39
CA PRO A 182 -23.21 -9.71 -8.17
C PRO A 182 -21.99 -10.64 -8.30
N GLY A 183 -21.07 -10.56 -7.33
CA GLY A 183 -19.83 -11.35 -7.33
C GLY A 183 -18.65 -10.72 -8.06
N LYS A 184 -18.80 -9.56 -8.71
CA LYS A 184 -17.65 -8.75 -9.17
C LYS A 184 -17.23 -7.78 -8.06
N LYS A 185 -15.93 -7.75 -7.75
CA LYS A 185 -15.36 -6.77 -6.84
C LYS A 185 -15.31 -5.39 -7.51
N PRO A 186 -15.41 -4.29 -6.74
CA PRO A 186 -15.06 -2.95 -7.22
C PRO A 186 -13.69 -2.97 -7.90
N ILE A 187 -13.51 -2.16 -8.94
CA ILE A 187 -12.19 -1.97 -9.55
C ILE A 187 -11.36 -1.15 -8.56
N GLU A 188 -10.45 -1.82 -7.85
CA GLU A 188 -9.58 -1.27 -6.79
C GLU A 188 -8.85 0.03 -7.20
N PHE A 189 -8.60 0.20 -8.50
CA PHE A 189 -7.86 1.33 -9.07
C PHE A 189 -8.72 2.35 -9.82
N ALA A 190 -10.06 2.28 -9.74
CA ALA A 190 -10.93 3.15 -10.53
C ALA A 190 -10.76 4.64 -10.19
N GLY A 191 -10.63 4.99 -8.90
CA GLY A 191 -10.38 6.37 -8.49
C GLY A 191 -9.03 6.90 -9.02
N ALA A 192 -8.00 6.06 -9.02
CA ALA A 192 -6.69 6.43 -9.57
C ALA A 192 -6.76 6.67 -11.08
N ALA A 193 -7.51 5.84 -11.82
CA ALA A 193 -7.74 6.03 -13.25
C ALA A 193 -8.56 7.31 -13.53
N TYR A 194 -9.56 7.61 -12.70
CA TYR A 194 -10.35 8.83 -12.79
C TYR A 194 -9.48 10.09 -12.64
N ASP A 195 -8.65 10.14 -11.60
CA ASP A 195 -7.76 11.29 -11.38
C ASP A 195 -6.68 11.40 -12.47
N ALA A 196 -6.21 10.28 -13.05
CA ALA A 196 -5.25 10.31 -14.15
C ALA A 196 -5.82 10.98 -15.41
N VAL A 197 -7.10 10.76 -15.73
CA VAL A 197 -7.77 11.45 -16.84
C VAL A 197 -7.86 12.95 -16.58
N TRP A 198 -8.18 13.35 -15.35
CA TRP A 198 -8.21 14.76 -14.96
C TRP A 198 -6.85 15.42 -15.01
N ALA A 199 -5.80 14.76 -14.51
CA ALA A 199 -4.44 15.25 -14.59
C ALA A 199 -4.04 15.54 -16.05
N PHE A 200 -4.37 14.62 -16.95
CA PHE A 200 -4.11 14.80 -18.37
C PHE A 200 -4.90 15.97 -18.98
N ALA A 201 -6.18 16.12 -18.62
CA ALA A 201 -7.00 17.24 -19.08
C ALA A 201 -6.48 18.61 -18.58
N ILE A 202 -6.05 18.69 -17.32
CA ILE A 202 -5.44 19.90 -16.74
C ILE A 202 -4.16 20.25 -17.49
N ALA A 203 -3.29 19.27 -17.73
CA ALA A 203 -2.04 19.46 -18.46
C ALA A 203 -2.26 19.90 -19.91
N LEU A 204 -3.24 19.30 -20.60
CA LEU A 204 -3.62 19.69 -21.97
C LEU A 204 -4.09 21.14 -22.02
N ARG A 205 -4.97 21.55 -21.10
CA ARG A 205 -5.45 22.93 -21.02
C ARG A 205 -4.29 23.91 -20.82
N ALA A 206 -3.43 23.65 -19.82
CA ALA A 206 -2.27 24.49 -19.55
C ALA A 206 -1.34 24.61 -20.77
N THR A 207 -1.15 23.51 -21.49
CA THR A 207 -0.32 23.46 -22.70
C THR A 207 -0.93 24.29 -23.82
N PHE A 208 -2.21 24.09 -24.13
CA PHE A 208 -2.85 24.81 -25.23
C PHE A 208 -3.03 26.30 -24.95
N ASP A 209 -3.36 26.66 -23.72
CA ASP A 209 -3.51 28.06 -23.31
C ASP A 209 -2.18 28.82 -23.39
N ALA A 210 -1.08 28.20 -22.94
CA ALA A 210 0.25 28.80 -22.99
C ALA A 210 0.75 29.00 -24.44
N GLU A 211 0.35 28.10 -25.34
CA GLU A 211 0.82 28.04 -26.72
C GLU A 211 -0.14 28.68 -27.73
N GLY A 212 -1.29 29.17 -27.28
CA GLY A 212 -2.34 29.74 -28.14
C GLY A 212 -2.92 28.71 -29.13
N VAL A 213 -2.87 27.42 -28.80
CA VAL A 213 -3.33 26.34 -29.68
C VAL A 213 -4.85 26.28 -29.66
N VAL A 214 -5.46 26.48 -30.82
CA VAL A 214 -6.91 26.36 -30.98
C VAL A 214 -7.34 24.89 -31.17
N PRO A 215 -8.60 24.52 -30.86
CA PRO A 215 -9.05 23.12 -30.92
C PRO A 215 -8.78 22.39 -32.25
N GLY A 216 -8.83 23.11 -33.38
CA GLY A 216 -8.54 22.54 -34.71
C GLY A 216 -7.06 22.18 -34.95
N GLU A 217 -6.15 22.73 -34.14
CA GLU A 217 -4.69 22.57 -34.29
C GLU A 217 -4.10 21.64 -33.23
N ALA A 218 -4.85 21.33 -32.17
CA ALA A 218 -4.42 20.51 -31.04
C ALA A 218 -3.74 19.19 -31.46
N ASN A 219 -4.36 18.44 -32.37
CA ASN A 219 -3.80 17.15 -32.82
C ASN A 219 -2.51 17.32 -33.64
N THR A 220 -2.38 18.40 -34.40
CA THR A 220 -1.17 18.67 -35.18
C THR A 220 -0.04 19.11 -34.24
N PHE A 221 -0.34 19.98 -33.29
CA PHE A 221 0.60 20.45 -32.28
C PHE A 221 1.15 19.29 -31.43
N LEU A 222 0.27 18.42 -30.91
CA LEU A 222 0.68 17.26 -30.10
C LEU A 222 1.43 16.16 -30.88
N LYS A 223 1.52 16.25 -32.21
CA LYS A 223 2.39 15.37 -33.02
C LYS A 223 3.81 15.89 -33.16
N THR A 224 4.08 17.13 -32.73
CA THR A 224 5.41 17.70 -32.75
C THR A 224 6.18 17.31 -31.48
N LYS A 225 7.52 17.26 -31.58
CA LYS A 225 8.38 17.05 -30.42
C LYS A 225 8.15 18.13 -29.35
N GLU A 226 8.08 19.38 -29.78
CA GLU A 226 7.85 20.53 -28.91
C GLU A 226 6.51 20.41 -28.16
N GLY A 227 5.42 20.03 -28.85
CA GLY A 227 4.12 19.87 -28.22
C GLY A 227 4.09 18.77 -27.17
N ILE A 228 4.77 17.65 -27.42
CA ILE A 228 4.91 16.57 -26.42
C ILE A 228 5.78 17.00 -25.23
N GLU A 229 6.88 17.70 -25.46
CA GLU A 229 7.76 18.18 -24.39
C GLU A 229 7.04 19.19 -23.47
N LYS A 230 6.26 20.11 -24.05
CA LYS A 230 5.45 21.07 -23.29
C LYS A 230 4.31 20.40 -22.54
N LEU A 231 3.62 19.44 -23.16
CA LEU A 231 2.60 18.64 -22.48
C LEU A 231 3.19 17.87 -21.30
N PHE A 232 4.35 17.23 -21.48
CA PHE A 232 5.01 16.50 -20.40
C PHE A 232 5.43 17.42 -19.26
N ALA A 233 6.00 18.59 -19.55
CA ALA A 233 6.33 19.58 -18.53
C ALA A 233 5.10 20.04 -17.74
N ASN A 234 3.99 20.35 -18.41
CA ASN A 234 2.74 20.72 -17.76
C ASN A 234 2.11 19.56 -16.98
N LEU A 235 2.25 18.32 -17.46
CA LEU A 235 1.79 17.12 -16.76
C LEU A 235 2.55 16.93 -15.45
N MET A 236 3.88 17.09 -15.47
CA MET A 236 4.73 17.02 -14.28
C MET A 236 4.43 18.12 -13.26
N ALA A 237 3.91 19.27 -13.72
CA ALA A 237 3.52 20.40 -12.88
C ALA A 237 2.07 20.32 -12.36
N VAL A 238 1.32 19.27 -12.67
CA VAL A 238 -0.05 19.08 -12.17
C VAL A 238 -0.04 18.97 -10.65
N ASP A 239 -0.85 19.83 -10.01
CA ASP A 239 -1.12 19.83 -8.57
C ASP A 239 -2.62 20.13 -8.37
N PHE A 240 -3.40 19.15 -7.91
CA PHE A 240 -4.82 19.32 -7.58
C PHE A 240 -5.30 18.28 -6.56
N VAL A 241 -6.43 18.54 -5.90
CA VAL A 241 -7.11 17.55 -5.05
C VAL A 241 -8.15 16.79 -5.86
N GLY A 242 -7.90 15.49 -6.08
CA GLY A 242 -8.75 14.55 -6.79
C GLY A 242 -9.58 13.65 -5.87
N VAL A 243 -10.20 12.62 -6.43
CA VAL A 243 -11.05 11.65 -5.69
C VAL A 243 -10.22 10.71 -4.82
N THR A 244 -8.93 10.56 -5.13
CA THR A 244 -7.97 9.80 -4.33
C THR A 244 -7.03 10.72 -3.54
N GLY A 245 -7.46 11.96 -3.31
CA GLY A 245 -6.73 12.99 -2.57
C GLY A 245 -5.76 13.78 -3.45
N HIS A 246 -4.69 14.29 -2.84
CA HIS A 246 -3.76 15.20 -3.50
C HIS A 246 -3.00 14.51 -4.65
N TYR A 247 -3.12 15.04 -5.87
CA TYR A 247 -2.52 14.48 -7.08
C TYR A 247 -1.35 15.35 -7.52
N THR A 248 -0.15 14.80 -7.39
CA THR A 248 1.12 15.40 -7.84
C THR A 248 2.05 14.34 -8.36
N TYR A 249 3.02 14.75 -9.18
CA TYR A 249 4.16 13.91 -9.55
C TYR A 249 5.39 14.29 -8.73
N ASN A 250 6.24 13.30 -8.44
CA ASN A 250 7.58 13.53 -7.95
C ASN A 250 8.55 13.78 -9.12
N GLU A 251 9.81 14.08 -8.81
CA GLU A 251 10.86 14.40 -9.80
C GLU A 251 11.12 13.29 -10.83
N THR A 252 10.79 12.04 -10.50
CA THR A 252 10.95 10.88 -11.38
C THR A 252 9.73 10.61 -12.28
N GLY A 253 8.67 11.41 -12.14
CA GLY A 253 7.41 11.24 -12.88
C GLY A 253 6.48 10.18 -12.29
N LEU A 254 6.69 9.81 -11.03
CA LEU A 254 5.77 8.93 -10.31
C LEU A 254 4.78 9.76 -9.53
N ARG A 255 3.51 9.35 -9.56
CA ARG A 255 2.47 9.98 -8.77
C ARG A 255 2.75 9.78 -7.27
N ASN A 256 2.61 10.84 -6.49
CA ASN A 256 2.57 10.75 -5.03
C ASN A 256 1.22 10.15 -4.60
N PHE A 257 1.27 9.03 -3.88
CA PHE A 257 0.12 8.37 -3.28
C PHE A 257 0.20 8.45 -1.74
N TYR A 258 -0.91 8.12 -1.10
CA TYR A 258 -0.92 7.84 0.33
C TYR A 258 -0.64 6.36 0.57
N GLY A 259 0.17 6.06 1.58
CA GLY A 259 0.22 4.74 2.20
C GLY A 259 -0.78 4.67 3.33
N TYR A 260 -1.46 3.53 3.48
CA TYR A 260 -2.43 3.30 4.54
C TYR A 260 -2.03 2.09 5.35
N ILE A 261 -2.33 2.18 6.63
CA ILE A 261 -2.06 1.15 7.60
C ILE A 261 -3.40 0.64 8.08
N GLY A 262 -3.55 -0.67 8.06
CA GLY A 262 -4.63 -1.38 8.71
C GLY A 262 -4.11 -2.38 9.74
N THR A 263 -5.03 -2.92 10.52
CA THR A 263 -4.77 -3.95 11.51
C THR A 263 -5.85 -5.02 11.47
N LEU A 264 -5.55 -6.23 11.92
CA LEU A 264 -6.51 -7.31 12.06
C LEU A 264 -7.02 -7.46 13.50
N GLU A 265 -8.33 -7.60 13.63
CA GLU A 265 -9.03 -7.94 14.87
C GLU A 265 -8.98 -9.46 15.14
N ALA A 266 -9.37 -9.86 16.36
CA ALA A 266 -9.30 -11.25 16.81
C ALA A 266 -10.24 -12.22 16.06
N ASP A 267 -11.29 -11.69 15.44
CA ASP A 267 -12.26 -12.43 14.62
C ASP A 267 -11.90 -12.42 13.12
N GLY A 268 -10.70 -11.94 12.77
CA GLY A 268 -10.23 -11.82 11.39
C GLY A 268 -10.79 -10.59 10.67
N VAL A 269 -11.51 -9.69 11.35
CA VAL A 269 -12.00 -8.45 10.75
C VAL A 269 -10.83 -7.49 10.49
N LEU A 270 -10.74 -7.02 9.24
CA LEU A 270 -9.75 -6.02 8.81
C LEU A 270 -10.26 -4.62 9.16
N ILE A 271 -9.48 -3.89 9.96
CA ILE A 271 -9.67 -2.46 10.20
C ILE A 271 -8.69 -1.69 9.32
N GLU A 272 -9.22 -0.85 8.45
CA GLU A 272 -8.42 0.01 7.55
C GLU A 272 -8.28 1.43 8.12
N GLY A 273 -7.22 2.14 7.72
CA GLY A 273 -7.07 3.57 8.01
C GLY A 273 -6.68 3.88 9.45
N VAL A 274 -5.99 2.96 10.14
CA VAL A 274 -5.42 3.20 11.48
C VAL A 274 -4.13 4.01 11.45
N GLY A 275 -3.62 4.34 10.27
CA GLY A 275 -2.48 5.21 10.02
C GLY A 275 -2.42 5.59 8.55
N LYS A 276 -1.80 6.74 8.25
CA LYS A 276 -1.64 7.27 6.89
C LYS A 276 -0.24 7.82 6.69
N TYR A 277 0.42 7.46 5.60
CA TYR A 277 1.67 8.04 5.13
C TYR A 277 1.41 8.90 3.91
N ASP A 278 1.95 10.11 3.87
CA ASP A 278 1.91 11.01 2.72
C ASP A 278 3.27 11.09 2.05
N ALA A 279 3.38 10.57 0.82
CA ALA A 279 4.63 10.60 0.06
C ALA A 279 5.03 12.02 -0.43
N LYS A 280 4.10 12.97 -0.52
CA LYS A 280 4.43 14.35 -0.89
C LYS A 280 5.16 15.06 0.25
N THR A 281 4.69 14.87 1.47
CA THR A 281 5.25 15.54 2.67
C THR A 281 6.25 14.70 3.44
N ASP A 282 6.36 13.41 3.12
CA ASP A 282 7.14 12.39 3.85
C ASP A 282 6.73 12.27 5.33
N VAL A 283 5.43 12.39 5.60
CA VAL A 283 4.89 12.39 6.97
C VAL A 283 3.98 11.20 7.19
N LEU A 284 4.21 10.50 8.31
CA LEU A 284 3.32 9.47 8.84
C LEU A 284 2.38 10.09 9.89
N SER A 285 1.08 10.10 9.61
CA SER A 285 0.03 10.75 10.41
C SER A 285 -1.11 9.80 10.80
N SER A 286 -2.04 10.32 11.59
CA SER A 286 -3.35 9.68 11.89
C SER A 286 -3.25 8.28 12.52
N PHE A 287 -2.24 8.06 13.36
CA PHE A 287 -2.04 6.78 14.04
C PHE A 287 -3.05 6.57 15.16
N ASN A 288 -3.87 5.53 15.05
CA ASN A 288 -4.67 5.04 16.15
C ASN A 288 -3.91 3.94 16.91
N GLU A 289 -3.01 4.36 17.78
CA GLU A 289 -2.16 3.45 18.57
C GLU A 289 -2.96 2.49 19.44
N SER A 290 -4.14 2.90 19.92
CA SER A 290 -4.98 2.03 20.73
C SER A 290 -5.53 0.84 19.95
N LEU A 291 -5.79 1.01 18.65
CA LEU A 291 -6.21 -0.08 17.76
C LEU A 291 -5.04 -0.97 17.36
N ILE A 292 -3.91 -0.38 16.96
CA ILE A 292 -2.72 -1.12 16.51
C ILE A 292 -2.18 -2.01 17.64
N TRP A 293 -2.13 -1.48 18.87
CA TRP A 293 -1.52 -2.18 20.00
C TRP A 293 -2.51 -2.93 20.89
N LYS A 294 -3.80 -2.92 20.55
CA LYS A 294 -4.88 -3.59 21.29
C LYS A 294 -4.54 -5.03 21.67
N TYR A 295 -3.93 -5.76 20.73
CA TYR A 295 -3.58 -7.18 20.88
C TYR A 295 -2.09 -7.41 21.18
N LYS A 296 -1.35 -6.34 21.46
CA LYS A 296 0.10 -6.35 21.74
C LYS A 296 0.43 -5.79 23.12
N GLY A 297 -0.48 -5.98 24.09
CA GLY A 297 -0.31 -5.49 25.45
C GLY A 297 -0.47 -3.97 25.60
N GLY A 298 -1.10 -3.30 24.63
CA GLY A 298 -1.39 -1.87 24.65
C GLY A 298 -0.19 -0.96 24.41
N LYS A 299 0.95 -1.51 24.00
CA LYS A 299 2.19 -0.77 23.71
C LYS A 299 2.91 -1.33 22.48
N PRO A 300 3.77 -0.53 21.84
CA PRO A 300 4.63 -1.02 20.77
C PRO A 300 5.47 -2.23 21.19
N VAL A 301 5.59 -3.20 20.29
CA VAL A 301 6.51 -4.33 20.42
C VAL A 301 7.94 -3.79 20.38
N SER A 302 8.83 -4.25 21.26
CA SER A 302 10.27 -3.97 21.12
C SER A 302 10.90 -4.95 20.14
N ASP A 303 11.86 -4.47 19.36
CA ASP A 303 12.59 -5.21 18.32
C ASP A 303 13.59 -6.26 18.84
N GLY A 304 13.75 -6.36 20.16
CA GLY A 304 14.29 -7.55 20.82
C GLY A 304 15.79 -7.55 21.07
N ARG A 305 16.53 -6.61 20.50
CA ARG A 305 17.93 -6.33 20.86
C ARG A 305 18.01 -5.11 21.81
N PRO A 306 18.94 -5.10 22.78
CA PRO A 306 19.12 -4.00 23.73
C PRO A 306 19.63 -2.71 23.09
#